data_AF-A0A167W716-F1
#
_entry.id   AF-A0A167W716-F1
#
_cell.length_a   1.000
_cell.length_b   1.000
_cell.length_c   1.000
_cell.angle_alpha   90.00
_cell.angle_beta   90.00
_cell.angle_gamma   90.00
#
_symmetry.space_group_name_H-M   'P 1'
#
loop_
_entity.id
_entity.type
_entity.pdbx_description
1 polymer ?
#
loop_
_entity_poly.entity_id
_entity_poly.type
_entity_poly.pdbx_seq_one_letter_code
_entity_poly.pdbx_strand_id
1 'polypeptide(L)'
;MDTTFWFPFCCARVVLKRHLYGLAHGVPLEKLNWHYSGSVYDLKIEKKEAWVARIVADRLLLSSTRVYSGQGSELRCFLDKRWFRICQHISTKPGQTEGLPELKVEPAPQYFTACRSSLKSCTQCMTDYAVEIAWNDKERTWSVTATSYVQVGTRLDEDWYAIRERAGSSRPPEYTPGFVRHLWSRADAVVLEPEGVWGVTEPPYSVRLWELRSKRSRS
;
A
#
# COMPACT_ATOMS: atom_id res chain seq x y z
N MET A 1 1.30 -4.66 16.81
CA MET A 1 0.29 -3.81 16.17
C MET A 1 0.48 -3.87 14.68
N ASP A 2 -0.42 -4.61 14.04
CA ASP A 2 -0.42 -4.88 12.61
C ASP A 2 -0.81 -3.63 11.81
N THR A 3 0.15 -3.06 11.09
CA THR A 3 0.03 -1.98 10.07
C THR A 3 -0.78 -2.29 8.81
N THR A 4 -1.47 -3.42 8.70
CA THR A 4 -2.29 -3.74 7.52
C THR A 4 -3.62 -3.09 7.75
N PHE A 5 -4.17 -2.48 6.71
CA PHE A 5 -5.53 -1.96 6.65
C PHE A 5 -6.50 -2.90 7.35
N TRP A 6 -6.69 -2.69 8.66
CA TRP A 6 -7.85 -3.18 9.38
C TRP A 6 -8.88 -2.08 9.28
N PHE A 7 -9.14 -1.66 8.04
CA PHE A 7 -10.32 -0.90 7.73
C PHE A 7 -11.45 -1.92 7.83
N PRO A 8 -12.30 -1.87 8.86
CA PRO A 8 -13.27 -2.92 9.06
C PRO A 8 -14.20 -2.91 7.85
N PHE A 9 -14.26 -4.04 7.15
CA PHE A 9 -15.15 -4.27 6.01
C PHE A 9 -16.58 -3.74 6.25
N CYS A 10 -17.06 -3.87 7.49
CA CYS A 10 -18.37 -3.36 7.90
C CYS A 10 -18.51 -1.84 7.73
N CYS A 11 -17.44 -1.05 7.92
CA CYS A 11 -17.46 0.40 7.73
C CYS A 11 -17.63 0.79 6.25
N ALA A 12 -16.95 0.09 5.32
CA ALA A 12 -17.07 0.35 3.87
C ALA A 12 -18.50 0.12 3.40
N ARG A 13 -19.07 -1.01 3.81
CA ARG A 13 -20.43 -1.40 3.44
C ARG A 13 -21.46 -0.39 3.93
N VAL A 14 -21.33 0.08 5.18
CA VAL A 14 -22.28 1.05 5.75
C VAL A 14 -22.19 2.40 5.02
N VAL A 15 -20.99 2.84 4.62
CA VAL A 15 -20.82 4.07 3.82
C VAL A 15 -21.42 3.94 2.43
N LEU A 16 -21.17 2.83 1.73
CA LEU A 16 -21.75 2.63 0.40
C LEU A 16 -23.26 2.45 0.43
N LYS A 17 -23.83 1.82 1.47
CA LYS A 17 -25.29 1.75 1.62
C LYS A 17 -25.90 3.14 1.73
N ARG A 18 -25.27 4.06 2.46
CA ARG A 18 -25.72 5.46 2.50
C ARG A 18 -25.68 6.12 1.12
N HIS A 19 -24.62 5.88 0.36
CA HIS A 19 -24.47 6.42 -1.00
C HIS A 19 -25.54 5.87 -1.96
N LEU A 20 -25.79 4.55 -1.93
CA LEU A 20 -26.70 3.87 -2.86
C LEU A 20 -28.18 4.02 -2.49
N TYR A 21 -28.51 4.07 -1.20
CA TYR A 21 -29.89 4.03 -0.70
C TYR A 21 -30.30 5.32 0.04
N GLY A 22 -29.41 6.30 0.17
CA GLY A 22 -29.69 7.59 0.79
C GLY A 22 -29.34 7.71 2.27
N LEU A 23 -29.58 8.88 2.85
CA LEU A 23 -29.08 9.30 4.17
C LEU A 23 -29.55 8.43 5.35
N ALA A 24 -30.65 7.68 5.20
CA ALA A 24 -31.17 6.77 6.22
C ALA A 24 -30.39 5.44 6.30
N HIS A 25 -29.54 5.13 5.32
CA HIS A 25 -28.97 3.79 5.13
C HIS A 25 -27.48 3.67 5.43
N GLY A 26 -26.94 4.51 6.33
CA GLY A 26 -25.59 4.34 6.84
C GLY A 26 -24.90 5.63 7.28
N VAL A 27 -23.57 5.59 7.35
CA VAL A 27 -22.76 6.69 7.90
C VAL A 27 -22.15 7.55 6.78
N PRO A 28 -21.95 8.86 7.02
CA PRO A 28 -21.29 9.73 6.05
C PRO A 28 -19.88 9.26 5.69
N LEU A 29 -19.47 9.50 4.44
CA LEU A 29 -18.17 9.11 3.89
C LEU A 29 -17.00 9.69 4.70
N GLU A 30 -17.17 10.91 5.21
CA GLU A 30 -16.17 11.67 5.95
C GLU A 30 -15.76 10.98 7.25
N LYS A 31 -16.59 10.06 7.76
CA LYS A 31 -16.27 9.24 8.94
C LYS A 31 -15.17 8.22 8.66
N LEU A 32 -14.83 7.97 7.39
CA LEU A 32 -13.70 7.12 7.03
C LEU A 32 -12.38 7.88 6.95
N ASN A 33 -12.43 9.21 6.93
CA ASN A 33 -11.22 10.03 6.90
C ASN A 33 -10.57 10.00 8.28
N TRP A 34 -9.26 9.78 8.30
CA TRP A 34 -8.51 9.64 9.54
C TRP A 34 -7.13 10.24 9.38
N HIS A 35 -6.59 10.81 10.46
CA HIS A 35 -5.24 11.34 10.49
C HIS A 35 -4.58 11.02 11.83
N TYR A 36 -3.28 10.80 11.78
CA TYR A 36 -2.45 10.54 12.93
C TYR A 36 -1.06 11.13 12.71
N SER A 37 -0.52 11.70 13.76
CA SER A 37 0.86 12.17 13.83
C SER A 37 1.39 11.85 15.22
N GLY A 38 2.56 11.24 15.29
CA GLY A 38 3.18 10.90 16.57
C GLY A 38 4.59 10.35 16.41
N SER A 39 5.33 10.29 17.51
CA SER A 39 6.62 9.62 17.57
C SER A 39 6.46 8.16 18.00
N VAL A 40 7.26 7.27 17.43
CA VAL A 40 7.33 5.87 17.89
C VAL A 40 8.22 5.83 19.13
N TYR A 41 7.65 5.82 20.34
CA TYR A 41 8.35 6.08 21.63
C TYR A 41 9.78 5.52 21.80
N ASP A 42 10.07 4.31 21.31
CA ASP A 42 11.39 3.68 21.48
C ASP A 42 12.44 4.07 20.42
N LEU A 43 12.02 4.78 19.37
CA LEU A 43 12.83 5.10 18.20
C LEU A 43 12.63 6.59 17.90
N LYS A 44 13.67 7.34 17.55
CA LYS A 44 13.53 8.77 17.17
C LYS A 44 12.94 8.90 15.76
N ILE A 45 11.81 8.23 15.54
CA ILE A 45 11.08 8.12 14.30
C ILE A 45 9.76 8.84 14.46
N GLU A 46 9.57 9.87 13.65
CA GLU A 46 8.27 10.49 13.46
C GLU A 46 7.45 9.64 12.50
N LYS A 47 6.18 9.42 12.85
CA LYS A 47 5.21 8.69 12.06
C LYS A 47 4.01 9.59 11.81
N LYS A 48 3.65 9.76 10.54
CA LYS A 48 2.40 10.41 10.11
C LYS A 48 1.61 9.43 9.25
N GLU A 49 0.30 9.37 9.47
CA GLU A 49 -0.61 8.58 8.66
C GLU A 49 -1.87 9.40 8.37
N ALA A 50 -2.36 9.34 7.14
CA ALA A 50 -3.58 10.04 6.73
C ALA A 50 -4.35 9.19 5.73
N TRP A 51 -5.66 9.06 5.95
CA TRP A 51 -6.58 8.31 5.12
C TRP A 51 -7.66 9.23 4.60
N VAL A 52 -7.97 9.08 3.32
CA VAL A 52 -9.05 9.80 2.64
C VAL A 52 -9.87 8.78 1.87
N ALA A 53 -11.17 8.80 2.07
CA ALA A 53 -12.11 7.97 1.32
C ALA A 53 -12.88 8.79 0.29
N ARG A 54 -13.19 8.18 -0.86
CA ARG A 54 -13.93 8.79 -1.96
C ARG A 54 -14.86 7.77 -2.61
N ILE A 55 -15.97 8.22 -3.16
CA ILE A 55 -16.84 7.38 -3.99
C ILE A 55 -16.78 7.92 -5.41
N VAL A 56 -16.40 7.06 -6.36
CA VAL A 56 -16.29 7.41 -7.79
C VAL A 56 -17.01 6.32 -8.58
N ALA A 57 -18.02 6.72 -9.37
CA ALA A 57 -18.84 5.79 -10.15
C ALA A 57 -19.35 4.60 -9.32
N ASP A 58 -19.93 4.87 -8.14
CA ASP A 58 -20.43 3.89 -7.16
C ASP A 58 -19.38 2.93 -6.59
N ARG A 59 -18.08 3.23 -6.74
CA ARG A 59 -16.98 2.47 -6.16
C ARG A 59 -16.37 3.22 -5.00
N LEU A 60 -16.19 2.53 -3.88
CA LEU A 60 -15.47 3.11 -2.73
C LEU A 60 -13.96 2.96 -2.94
N LEU A 61 -13.29 4.09 -2.98
CA LEU A 61 -11.84 4.21 -3.07
C LEU A 61 -11.29 4.75 -1.76
N LEU A 62 -10.10 4.26 -1.38
CA LEU A 62 -9.37 4.69 -0.20
C LEU A 62 -7.95 5.07 -0.61
N SER A 63 -7.52 6.28 -0.25
CA SER A 63 -6.12 6.69 -0.29
C SER A 63 -5.56 6.68 1.12
N SER A 64 -4.39 6.08 1.30
CA SER A 64 -3.66 6.07 2.56
C SER A 64 -2.27 6.58 2.31
N THR A 65 -1.85 7.61 3.05
CA THR A 65 -0.50 8.14 3.05
C THR A 65 0.15 7.80 4.37
N ARG A 66 1.33 7.19 4.33
CA ARG A 66 2.17 6.94 5.51
C ARG A 66 3.52 7.60 5.29
N VAL A 67 3.95 8.39 6.26
CA VAL A 67 5.26 9.03 6.28
C VAL A 67 5.99 8.58 7.51
N TYR A 68 7.22 8.11 7.33
CA TYR A 68 8.14 7.82 8.41
C TYR A 68 9.39 8.65 8.22
N SER A 69 9.78 9.41 9.24
CA SER A 69 10.96 10.26 9.20
C SER A 69 11.88 9.95 10.36
N GLY A 70 13.18 9.86 10.12
CA GLY A 70 14.16 9.56 11.17
C GLY A 70 15.58 9.36 10.67
N GLN A 71 16.49 8.96 11.56
CA GLN A 71 17.86 8.62 11.20
C GLN A 71 17.91 7.35 10.35
N GLY A 72 18.86 7.28 9.41
CA GLY A 72 18.87 6.24 8.38
C GLY A 72 18.87 4.81 8.93
N SER A 73 19.75 4.51 9.90
CA SER A 73 19.85 3.19 10.53
C SER A 73 18.60 2.81 11.31
N GLU A 74 18.11 3.72 12.14
CA GLU A 74 16.94 3.51 13.00
C GLU A 74 15.68 3.33 12.16
N LEU A 75 15.49 4.18 11.15
CA LEU A 75 14.36 4.13 10.24
C LEU A 75 14.38 2.84 9.41
N ARG A 76 15.55 2.43 8.90
CA ARG A 76 15.72 1.16 8.18
C ARG A 76 15.33 -0.02 9.07
N CYS A 77 15.93 -0.10 10.25
CA CYS A 77 15.67 -1.14 11.24
C CYS A 77 14.18 -1.21 11.60
N PHE A 78 13.52 -0.07 11.74
CA PHE A 78 12.09 0.02 11.99
C PHE A 78 11.25 -0.55 10.84
N LEU A 79 11.52 -0.13 9.60
CA LEU A 79 10.78 -0.58 8.42
C LEU A 79 10.94 -2.09 8.18
N ASP A 80 12.11 -2.64 8.49
CA ASP A 80 12.38 -4.08 8.41
C ASP A 80 11.67 -4.87 9.51
N LYS A 81 11.76 -4.44 10.76
CA LYS A 81 11.18 -5.15 11.91
C LYS A 81 9.65 -5.09 11.94
N ARG A 82 9.06 -3.98 11.47
CA ARG A 82 7.60 -3.77 11.48
C ARG A 82 6.90 -4.22 10.20
N TRP A 83 7.65 -4.82 9.26
CA TRP A 83 7.12 -5.32 8.00
C TRP A 83 6.28 -4.26 7.30
N PHE A 84 6.92 -3.12 7.00
CA PHE A 84 6.27 -2.04 6.26
C PHE A 84 5.56 -2.60 5.03
N ARG A 85 4.25 -2.31 4.90
CA ARG A 85 3.37 -2.94 3.91
C ARG A 85 2.44 -1.95 3.28
N ILE A 86 2.26 -2.10 1.97
CA ILE A 86 1.29 -1.34 1.18
C ILE A 86 -0.05 -2.07 1.18
N CYS A 87 -0.02 -3.36 0.87
CA CYS A 87 -1.15 -4.28 0.96
C CYS A 87 -0.68 -5.61 1.56
N GLN A 88 -1.54 -6.63 1.61
CA GLN A 88 -1.15 -7.95 2.10
C GLN A 88 -0.08 -8.63 1.23
N HIS A 89 -0.01 -8.28 -0.06
CA HIS A 89 0.90 -8.88 -1.04
C HIS A 89 2.24 -8.15 -1.17
N ILE A 90 2.25 -6.84 -0.88
CA ILE A 90 3.42 -5.95 -1.02
C ILE A 90 3.91 -5.51 0.36
N SER A 91 5.10 -5.98 0.74
CA SER A 91 5.74 -5.54 1.98
C SER A 91 7.26 -5.66 1.96
N THR A 92 7.92 -5.18 3.01
CA THR A 92 9.33 -5.44 3.30
C THR A 92 9.58 -6.81 3.94
N LYS A 93 8.53 -7.57 4.28
CA LYS A 93 8.67 -8.87 4.93
C LYS A 93 9.31 -9.90 3.98
N PRO A 94 10.38 -10.59 4.40
CA PRO A 94 10.93 -11.69 3.63
C PRO A 94 9.88 -12.77 3.33
N GLY A 95 9.86 -13.26 2.09
CA GLY A 95 8.97 -14.34 1.66
C GLY A 95 7.54 -13.94 1.31
N GLN A 96 7.21 -12.65 1.27
CA GLN A 96 6.01 -12.16 0.60
C GLN A 96 6.18 -12.18 -0.92
N THR A 97 5.05 -12.23 -1.63
CA THR A 97 5.03 -12.43 -3.09
C THR A 97 5.60 -11.24 -3.85
N GLU A 98 5.42 -10.02 -3.33
CA GLU A 98 5.95 -8.79 -3.92
C GLU A 98 6.75 -8.00 -2.89
N GLY A 99 7.97 -7.63 -3.25
CA GLY A 99 8.83 -6.77 -2.44
C GLY A 99 8.67 -5.29 -2.79
N LEU A 100 9.16 -4.42 -1.91
CA LEU A 100 9.32 -2.99 -2.18
C LEU A 100 10.77 -2.71 -2.62
N PRO A 101 11.07 -2.70 -3.92
CA PRO A 101 12.46 -2.55 -4.40
C PRO A 101 13.06 -1.19 -4.07
N GLU A 102 12.25 -0.13 -3.89
CA GLU A 102 12.72 1.18 -3.40
C GLU A 102 13.35 1.08 -2.00
N LEU A 103 12.92 0.07 -1.24
CA LEU A 103 13.44 -0.26 0.08
C LEU A 103 14.37 -1.47 0.04
N LYS A 104 14.83 -1.93 -1.13
CA LYS A 104 15.90 -2.93 -1.23
C LYS A 104 17.20 -2.17 -1.49
N VAL A 105 18.06 -2.09 -0.48
CA VAL A 105 19.41 -1.53 -0.66
C VAL A 105 20.42 -2.63 -0.41
N GLU A 106 21.37 -2.72 -1.33
CA GLU A 106 22.57 -3.56 -1.26
C GLU A 106 23.52 -3.09 -0.14
N PRO A 107 24.47 -3.92 0.33
CA PRO A 107 25.31 -3.58 1.48
C PRO A 107 26.30 -2.44 1.15
N ALA A 108 25.95 -1.20 1.47
CA ALA A 108 26.83 -0.02 1.45
C ALA A 108 26.23 1.09 2.35
N PRO A 109 26.98 2.09 2.84
CA PRO A 109 26.65 2.87 4.05
C PRO A 109 25.40 3.76 3.96
N GLN A 110 24.77 3.84 2.80
CA GLN A 110 23.58 4.65 2.55
C GLN A 110 22.34 3.79 2.81
N TYR A 111 21.68 3.99 3.95
CA TYR A 111 20.51 3.20 4.38
C TYR A 111 19.32 3.24 3.40
N PHE A 112 19.27 4.28 2.56
CA PHE A 112 18.22 4.55 1.59
C PHE A 112 18.81 5.14 0.31
N THR A 113 18.17 4.88 -0.83
CA THR A 113 18.40 5.61 -2.08
C THR A 113 17.21 6.53 -2.32
N ALA A 114 17.47 7.82 -2.54
CA ALA A 114 16.41 8.77 -2.81
C ALA A 114 15.66 8.39 -4.10
N CYS A 115 14.34 8.47 -4.08
CA CYS A 115 13.50 8.23 -5.24
C CYS A 115 12.31 9.18 -5.24
N ARG A 116 11.89 9.60 -6.43
CA ARG A 116 10.73 10.49 -6.60
C ARG A 116 9.54 9.66 -7.07
N SER A 117 8.57 9.50 -6.17
CA SER A 117 7.24 8.94 -6.42
C SER A 117 7.23 7.73 -7.37
N SER A 118 7.97 6.68 -7.04
CA SER A 118 7.97 5.42 -7.79
C SER A 118 6.55 4.82 -7.79
N LEU A 119 5.88 4.91 -8.94
CA LEU A 119 4.48 4.50 -9.12
C LEU A 119 4.37 3.05 -9.56
N LYS A 120 3.65 2.27 -8.77
CA LYS A 120 3.52 0.82 -8.95
C LYS A 120 2.14 0.29 -8.66
N SER A 121 1.89 -0.94 -9.10
CA SER A 121 0.63 -1.64 -8.91
C SER A 121 0.84 -3.05 -8.41
N CYS A 122 0.01 -3.47 -7.45
CA CYS A 122 -0.05 -4.86 -7.01
C CYS A 122 -0.61 -5.75 -8.12
N THR A 123 0.03 -6.89 -8.38
CA THR A 123 -0.46 -7.86 -9.38
C THR A 123 -1.64 -8.69 -8.87
N GLN A 124 -1.85 -8.72 -7.55
CA GLN A 124 -2.83 -9.60 -6.89
C GLN A 124 -4.07 -8.88 -6.36
N CYS A 125 -4.02 -7.57 -6.12
CA CYS A 125 -5.19 -6.84 -5.64
C CYS A 125 -5.33 -5.47 -6.31
N MET A 126 -6.49 -4.86 -6.11
CA MET A 126 -6.83 -3.53 -6.62
C MET A 126 -6.13 -2.44 -5.78
N THR A 127 -4.81 -2.44 -5.81
CA THR A 127 -3.96 -1.48 -5.12
C THR A 127 -2.91 -0.93 -6.06
N ASP A 128 -2.90 0.38 -6.21
CA ASP A 128 -1.79 1.13 -6.79
C ASP A 128 -1.10 1.90 -5.67
N TYR A 129 0.18 2.21 -5.83
CA TYR A 129 0.94 2.89 -4.80
C TYR A 129 2.07 3.74 -5.39
N ALA A 130 2.48 4.73 -4.62
CA ALA A 130 3.62 5.58 -4.86
C ALA A 130 4.54 5.51 -3.65
N VAL A 131 5.83 5.26 -3.87
CA VAL A 131 6.85 5.38 -2.83
C VAL A 131 7.78 6.54 -3.17
N GLU A 132 8.00 7.41 -2.20
CA GLU A 132 8.95 8.51 -2.27
C GLU A 132 9.91 8.41 -1.09
N ILE A 133 11.19 8.57 -1.38
CA ILE A 133 12.26 8.54 -0.40
C ILE A 133 13.08 9.80 -0.59
N ALA A 134 13.13 10.63 0.44
CA ALA A 134 13.81 11.92 0.40
C ALA A 134 14.72 12.09 1.62
N TRP A 135 15.84 12.77 1.41
CA TRP A 135 16.68 13.27 2.49
C TRP A 135 16.27 14.71 2.81
N ASN A 136 16.05 15.00 4.09
CA ASN A 136 15.78 16.34 4.58
C ASN A 136 17.08 16.96 5.11
N ASP A 137 17.68 17.87 4.34
CA ASP A 137 18.94 18.52 4.70
C ASP A 137 18.85 19.35 6.00
N LYS A 138 17.69 19.93 6.30
CA LYS A 138 17.51 20.78 7.48
C LYS A 138 17.49 19.96 8.76
N GLU A 139 16.74 18.87 8.73
CA GLU A 139 16.59 17.97 9.89
C GLU A 139 17.66 16.89 9.94
N ARG A 140 18.42 16.73 8.86
CA ARG A 140 19.39 15.63 8.66
C ARG A 140 18.77 14.26 8.90
N THR A 141 17.58 14.06 8.32
CA THR A 141 16.78 12.84 8.46
C THR A 141 16.35 12.32 7.10
N TRP A 142 16.13 11.02 7.02
CA TRP A 142 15.43 10.41 5.90
C TRP A 142 13.93 10.49 6.12
N SER A 143 13.18 10.62 5.03
CA SER A 143 11.74 10.49 5.00
C SER A 143 11.34 9.45 3.96
N VAL A 144 10.53 8.48 4.38
CA VAL A 144 9.91 7.48 3.50
C VAL A 144 8.42 7.74 3.50
N THR A 145 7.92 8.19 2.36
CA THR A 145 6.50 8.42 2.11
C THR A 145 5.97 7.34 1.20
N ALA A 146 4.88 6.72 1.63
CA ALA A 146 4.16 5.73 0.83
C ALA A 146 2.69 6.10 0.76
N THR A 147 2.21 6.27 -0.46
CA THR A 147 0.80 6.54 -0.74
C THR A 147 0.21 5.35 -1.46
N SER A 148 -0.88 4.79 -0.95
CA SER A 148 -1.58 3.67 -1.58
C SER A 148 -3.01 4.04 -1.92
N TYR A 149 -3.46 3.66 -3.11
CA TYR A 149 -4.82 3.83 -3.62
C TYR A 149 -5.46 2.45 -3.74
N VAL A 150 -6.56 2.23 -3.03
CA VAL A 150 -7.23 0.92 -2.94
C VAL A 150 -8.68 1.04 -3.34
N GLN A 151 -9.16 0.14 -4.20
CA GLN A 151 -10.60 -0.05 -4.41
C GLN A 151 -11.11 -1.04 -3.36
N VAL A 152 -11.93 -0.56 -2.43
CA VAL A 152 -12.39 -1.34 -1.26
C VAL A 152 -13.74 -2.01 -1.52
N GLY A 153 -14.46 -1.66 -2.60
CA GLY A 153 -15.53 -2.50 -3.15
C GLY A 153 -16.47 -1.79 -4.13
N THR A 154 -17.53 -2.52 -4.53
CA THR A 154 -18.45 -2.22 -5.64
C THR A 154 -19.92 -2.45 -5.23
N ARG A 155 -20.87 -2.22 -6.15
CA ARG A 155 -22.32 -2.24 -5.88
C ARG A 155 -22.92 -3.57 -5.34
N LEU A 156 -22.23 -4.71 -5.40
CA LEU A 156 -22.86 -6.03 -5.17
C LEU A 156 -22.14 -6.88 -4.11
N ASP A 157 -22.92 -7.49 -3.19
CA ASP A 157 -22.52 -8.34 -2.05
C ASP A 157 -21.54 -9.49 -2.40
N GLU A 158 -21.42 -9.89 -3.67
CA GLU A 158 -20.52 -10.97 -4.12
C GLU A 158 -19.04 -10.54 -4.25
N ASP A 159 -18.77 -9.31 -4.66
CA ASP A 159 -17.39 -8.78 -4.79
C ASP A 159 -16.71 -8.57 -3.43
N TRP A 160 -17.52 -8.50 -2.37
CA TRP A 160 -17.10 -8.18 -1.01
C TRP A 160 -16.41 -9.34 -0.29
N TYR A 161 -16.78 -10.59 -0.61
CA TYR A 161 -16.06 -11.78 -0.15
C TYR A 161 -14.68 -11.88 -0.77
N ALA A 162 -14.52 -11.45 -2.03
CA ALA A 162 -13.23 -11.45 -2.72
C ALA A 162 -12.21 -10.51 -2.05
N ILE A 163 -12.67 -9.41 -1.45
CA ILE A 163 -11.82 -8.42 -0.76
C ILE A 163 -11.33 -8.93 0.61
N ARG A 164 -12.09 -9.85 1.23
CA ARG A 164 -11.77 -10.41 2.54
C ARG A 164 -10.97 -11.71 2.49
N GLU A 165 -11.22 -12.58 1.51
CA GLU A 165 -10.71 -13.96 1.53
C GLU A 165 -9.68 -14.30 0.46
N ARG A 166 -9.52 -13.49 -0.59
CA ARG A 166 -8.63 -13.88 -1.68
C ARG A 166 -7.24 -13.26 -1.56
N ALA A 167 -6.37 -14.02 -0.90
CA ALA A 167 -4.95 -14.12 -1.26
C ALA A 167 -4.73 -14.83 -2.63
N GLY A 168 -5.70 -14.79 -3.55
CA GLY A 168 -5.70 -15.63 -4.75
C GLY A 168 -6.64 -15.26 -5.91
N SER A 169 -7.41 -14.16 -5.84
CA SER A 169 -8.02 -13.60 -7.07
C SER A 169 -6.97 -12.75 -7.71
N SER A 170 -6.46 -13.18 -8.84
CA SER A 170 -5.73 -12.31 -9.74
C SER A 170 -6.54 -11.04 -9.99
N ARG A 171 -5.84 -9.89 -9.99
CA ARG A 171 -6.40 -8.63 -10.50
C ARG A 171 -7.01 -8.90 -11.88
N PRO A 172 -8.27 -8.49 -12.15
CA PRO A 172 -8.88 -8.79 -13.45
C PRO A 172 -8.03 -8.20 -14.59
N PRO A 173 -7.87 -8.93 -15.71
CA PRO A 173 -6.91 -8.59 -16.76
C PRO A 173 -7.18 -7.24 -17.44
N GLU A 174 -8.42 -6.74 -17.36
CA GLU A 174 -8.80 -5.42 -17.84
C GLU A 174 -8.18 -4.25 -17.04
N TYR A 175 -7.68 -4.50 -15.82
CA TYR A 175 -7.10 -3.46 -14.97
C TYR A 175 -5.59 -3.35 -15.16
N THR A 176 -5.16 -2.35 -15.93
CA THR A 176 -3.75 -2.00 -16.10
C THR A 176 -3.14 -1.41 -14.81
N PRO A 177 -1.80 -1.32 -14.72
CA PRO A 177 -1.14 -0.53 -13.68
C PRO A 177 -1.68 0.91 -13.63
N GLY A 178 -1.74 1.47 -12.42
CA GLY A 178 -2.23 2.83 -12.20
C GLY A 178 -3.74 3.03 -12.31
N PHE A 179 -4.52 1.98 -12.60
CA PHE A 179 -5.97 2.10 -12.80
C PHE A 179 -6.74 2.69 -11.60
N VAL A 180 -6.47 2.24 -10.38
CA VAL A 180 -7.13 2.73 -9.16
C VAL A 180 -6.72 4.17 -8.88
N ARG A 181 -5.45 4.53 -9.12
CA ARG A 181 -4.98 5.93 -9.04
C ARG A 181 -5.65 6.80 -10.11
N HIS A 182 -5.81 6.30 -11.33
CA HIS A 182 -6.55 6.99 -12.39
C HIS A 182 -8.01 7.25 -11.95
N LEU A 183 -8.72 6.22 -11.47
CA LEU A 183 -10.06 6.38 -10.92
C LEU A 183 -10.12 7.39 -9.78
N TRP A 184 -9.13 7.36 -8.89
CA TRP A 184 -9.01 8.33 -7.80
C TRP A 184 -8.91 9.76 -8.31
N SER A 185 -8.08 10.00 -9.33
CA SER A 185 -7.87 11.34 -9.91
C SER A 185 -9.13 11.93 -10.53
N ARG A 186 -9.97 11.10 -11.15
CA ARG A 186 -11.25 11.54 -11.74
C ARG A 186 -12.18 12.21 -10.74
N ALA A 187 -12.06 11.91 -9.44
CA ALA A 187 -12.82 12.59 -8.39
C ALA A 187 -12.47 14.07 -8.25
N ASP A 188 -11.23 14.46 -8.58
CA ASP A 188 -10.74 15.84 -8.50
C ASP A 188 -11.01 16.64 -9.79
N ALA A 189 -11.77 16.08 -10.74
CA ALA A 189 -11.90 16.59 -12.11
C ALA A 189 -10.56 16.75 -12.86
N VAL A 190 -9.49 16.14 -12.34
CA VAL A 190 -8.18 16.03 -12.98
C VAL A 190 -8.06 14.61 -13.51
N VAL A 191 -8.01 14.46 -14.84
CA VAL A 191 -7.82 13.14 -15.45
C VAL A 191 -6.33 12.90 -15.60
N LEU A 192 -5.75 12.14 -14.67
CA LEU A 192 -4.39 11.60 -14.85
C LEU A 192 -4.50 10.33 -15.67
N GLU A 193 -3.69 10.15 -16.70
CA GLU A 193 -3.64 8.88 -17.42
C GLU A 193 -3.18 7.75 -16.48
N PRO A 194 -3.62 6.50 -16.70
CA PRO A 194 -3.10 5.35 -15.98
C PRO A 194 -1.59 5.22 -16.23
N GLU A 195 -0.79 5.48 -15.19
CA GLU A 195 0.66 5.40 -15.22
C GLU A 195 1.18 4.44 -14.15
N GLY A 196 2.36 3.87 -14.38
CA GLY A 196 3.08 3.05 -13.42
C GLY A 196 3.50 1.70 -13.98
N VAL A 197 4.21 0.92 -13.17
CA VAL A 197 4.66 -0.42 -13.52
C VAL A 197 4.12 -1.44 -12.54
N TRP A 198 4.05 -2.71 -12.93
CA TRP A 198 3.73 -3.76 -11.96
C TRP A 198 4.79 -3.83 -10.85
N GLY A 199 4.35 -4.18 -9.64
CA GLY A 199 5.22 -4.56 -8.55
C GLY A 199 6.14 -5.71 -8.96
N VAL A 200 7.36 -5.74 -8.41
CA VAL A 200 8.29 -6.82 -8.72
C VAL A 200 7.82 -8.08 -7.98
N THR A 201 7.30 -9.04 -8.72
CA THR A 201 7.04 -10.38 -8.22
C THR A 201 8.37 -11.07 -7.95
N GLU A 202 8.69 -11.34 -6.68
CA GLU A 202 9.76 -12.28 -6.40
C GLU A 202 9.20 -13.70 -6.52
N PRO A 203 9.96 -14.65 -7.09
CA PRO A 203 9.54 -16.04 -7.05
C PRO A 203 9.31 -16.43 -5.58
N PRO A 204 8.24 -17.19 -5.29
CA PRO A 204 7.91 -17.57 -3.92
C PRO A 204 9.13 -18.14 -3.21
N TYR A 205 9.26 -17.88 -1.90
CA TYR A 205 10.40 -18.37 -1.11
C TYR A 205 10.62 -19.89 -1.22
N SER A 206 9.54 -20.65 -1.41
CA SER A 206 9.58 -22.10 -1.68
C SER A 206 10.32 -22.46 -2.98
N VAL A 207 10.17 -21.66 -4.04
CA VAL A 207 10.85 -21.84 -5.33
C VAL A 207 12.35 -21.54 -5.17
N ARG A 208 12.71 -20.45 -4.48
CA ARG A 208 14.12 -20.13 -4.18
C ARG A 208 14.80 -21.22 -3.32
N LEU A 209 14.11 -21.76 -2.33
CA LEU A 209 14.64 -22.86 -1.51
C LEU A 209 14.83 -24.15 -2.33
N TRP A 210 13.92 -24.45 -3.25
CA TRP A 210 14.05 -25.60 -4.14
C TRP A 210 15.23 -25.43 -5.10
N GLU A 211 15.40 -24.24 -5.70
CA GLU A 211 16.55 -23.91 -6.56
C GLU A 211 17.88 -24.01 -5.79
N LEU A 212 17.96 -23.47 -4.57
CA LEU A 212 19.15 -23.57 -3.73
C LEU A 212 19.47 -25.01 -3.31
N ARG A 213 18.45 -25.83 -3.04
CA ARG A 213 18.63 -27.27 -2.76
C ARG A 213 19.07 -28.04 -3.99
N SER A 214 18.48 -27.76 -5.16
CA SER A 214 18.82 -28.41 -6.43
C SER A 214 20.26 -28.11 -6.89
N LYS A 215 20.79 -26.94 -6.54
CA LYS A 215 22.18 -26.55 -6.81
C LYS A 215 23.18 -27.26 -5.89
N ARG A 216 22.79 -27.57 -4.64
CA ARG A 216 23.63 -28.33 -3.68
C ARG A 216 23.64 -29.84 -3.93
N SER A 217 22.64 -30.40 -4.61
CA SER A 217 22.59 -31.82 -4.95
C SER A 217 23.33 -32.17 -6.25
N ARG A 218 23.92 -31.17 -6.93
CA ARG A 218 24.67 -31.32 -8.19
C ARG A 218 26.18 -31.03 -8.03
N SER A 219 26.63 -30.81 -6.80
CA SER A 219 28.03 -30.67 -6.38
C SER A 219 28.42 -31.84 -5.51
#